data_AF-A0A705ZMP4-F1
#
_entry.id   AF-A0A705ZMP4-F1
#
_cell.length_a   1.000
_cell.length_b   1.000
_cell.length_c   1.000
_cell.angle_alpha   90.00
_cell.angle_beta   90.00
_cell.angle_gamma   90.00
#
_symmetry.space_group_name_H-M   'P 1'
#
loop_
_entity.id
_entity.type
_entity.pdbx_description
1 polymer ?
#
loop_
_entity_poly.entity_id
_entity_poly.type
_entity_poly.pdbx_seq_one_letter_code
_entity_poly.pdbx_strand_id
1 'polypeptide(L)'
;MPQDESVVKRAREYFFRHHRYTEEDLESDYQAELCNYRDDTWEAPQRAARLSAAVKRYKTYEMLYFFFQIADEAGLDYTPLVVKRLCAHLFDRQGSQNIIVDIFGQKGRMHRSH
;
A
#
# COMPACT_ATOMS: atom_id res chain seq x y z
N MET A 1 -24.40 1.46 -9.26
CA MET A 1 -24.69 0.27 -8.43
C MET A 1 -23.92 0.45 -7.14
N PRO A 2 -24.58 0.54 -5.98
CA PRO A 2 -23.88 0.59 -4.70
C PRO A 2 -23.00 -0.66 -4.61
N GLN A 3 -21.70 -0.51 -4.33
CA GLN A 3 -20.89 -1.68 -4.04
C GLN A 3 -21.46 -2.37 -2.80
N ASP A 4 -21.56 -3.69 -2.84
CA ASP A 4 -21.94 -4.50 -1.70
C ASP A 4 -20.93 -4.25 -0.56
N GLU A 5 -21.39 -3.70 0.58
CA GLU A 5 -20.55 -3.42 1.77
C GLU A 5 -19.68 -4.63 2.16
N SER A 6 -20.15 -5.84 1.84
CA SER A 6 -19.42 -7.09 2.04
C SER A 6 -18.06 -7.13 1.32
N VAL A 7 -17.93 -6.48 0.16
CA VAL A 7 -16.71 -6.46 -0.66
C VAL A 7 -15.66 -5.53 -0.04
N VAL A 8 -16.07 -4.33 0.36
CA VAL A 8 -15.18 -3.35 1.01
C VAL A 8 -14.67 -3.89 2.34
N LYS A 9 -15.55 -4.53 3.13
CA LYS A 9 -15.17 -5.20 4.38
C LYS A 9 -14.12 -6.29 4.16
N ARG A 10 -14.30 -7.14 3.14
CA ARG A 10 -13.32 -8.20 2.81
C ARG A 10 -11.98 -7.64 2.33
N ALA A 11 -12.01 -6.60 1.51
CA ALA A 11 -10.79 -5.91 1.06
C ALA A 11 -10.04 -5.30 2.25
N ARG A 12 -10.78 -4.68 3.19
CA ARG A 12 -10.24 -4.11 4.43
C ARG A 12 -9.60 -5.18 5.31
N GLU A 13 -10.29 -6.28 5.57
CA GLU A 13 -9.76 -7.42 6.34
C GLU A 13 -8.50 -8.02 5.69
N TYR A 14 -8.51 -8.17 4.36
CA TYR A 14 -7.37 -8.67 3.61
C TYR A 14 -6.16 -7.72 3.70
N PHE A 15 -6.39 -6.41 3.52
CA PHE A 15 -5.37 -5.38 3.63
C PHE A 15 -4.67 -5.40 4.99
N PHE A 16 -5.42 -5.39 6.10
CA PHE A 16 -4.82 -5.41 7.44
C PHE A 16 -4.07 -6.71 7.75
N ARG A 17 -4.48 -7.83 7.14
CA ARG A 17 -3.80 -9.11 7.34
C ARG A 17 -2.49 -9.22 6.57
N HIS A 18 -2.43 -8.69 5.35
CA HIS A 18 -1.35 -8.99 4.41
C HIS A 18 -0.45 -7.80 4.06
N HIS A 19 -0.94 -6.58 4.24
CA HIS A 19 -0.25 -5.36 3.82
C HIS A 19 -0.03 -4.37 4.97
N ARG A 20 -0.23 -4.79 6.23
CA ARG A 20 0.03 -3.96 7.42
C ARG A 20 1.50 -3.52 7.45
N TYR A 21 1.71 -2.21 7.52
CA TYR A 21 3.03 -1.61 7.69
C TYR A 21 2.88 -0.24 8.40
N THR A 22 2.93 -0.28 9.72
CA THR A 22 2.70 0.85 10.61
C THR A 22 3.94 1.74 10.77
N GLU A 23 3.79 2.85 11.49
CA GLU A 23 4.93 3.70 11.88
C GLU A 23 5.95 2.94 12.73
N GLU A 24 5.50 2.03 13.60
CA GLU A 24 6.36 1.16 14.41
C GLU A 24 7.22 0.23 13.52
N ASP A 25 6.64 -0.29 12.43
CA ASP A 25 7.37 -1.11 11.46
C ASP A 25 8.44 -0.29 10.72
N LEU A 26 8.11 0.96 10.36
CA LEU A 26 9.06 1.89 9.74
C LEU A 26 10.21 2.23 10.68
N GLU A 27 9.91 2.55 11.94
CA GLU A 27 10.91 2.85 12.96
C GLU A 27 11.83 1.64 13.17
N SER A 28 11.26 0.44 13.30
CA SER A 28 12.03 -0.79 13.46
C SER A 28 12.99 -1.02 12.29
N ASP A 29 12.55 -0.80 11.04
CA ASP A 29 13.41 -0.92 9.86
C ASP A 29 14.56 0.11 9.87
N TYR A 30 14.31 1.34 10.33
CA TYR A 30 15.35 2.36 10.49
C TYR A 30 16.34 2.01 11.60
N GLN A 31 15.84 1.57 12.77
CA GLN A 31 16.68 1.14 13.88
C GLN A 31 17.55 -0.06 13.49
N ALA A 32 17.02 -1.00 12.70
CA ALA A 32 17.79 -2.11 12.18
C ALA A 32 18.97 -1.65 11.30
N GLU A 33 18.79 -0.64 10.44
CA GLU A 33 19.89 -0.09 9.64
C GLU A 33 20.94 0.63 10.49
N LEU A 34 20.55 1.27 11.60
CA LEU A 34 21.47 1.89 12.54
C LEU A 34 22.26 0.84 13.34
N CYS A 35 21.58 -0.18 13.87
CA CYS A 35 22.21 -1.26 14.64
C CYS A 35 23.18 -2.09 13.79
N ASN A 36 22.92 -2.24 12.49
CA ASN A 36 23.80 -2.96 11.57
C ASN A 36 24.84 -2.05 10.89
N TYR A 37 24.96 -0.79 11.33
CA TYR A 37 25.96 0.12 10.79
C TYR A 37 27.38 -0.33 11.11
N ARG A 38 28.25 -0.29 10.10
CA ARG A 38 29.68 -0.47 10.27
C ARG A 38 30.44 0.51 9.37
N ASP A 39 31.48 1.14 9.92
CA ASP A 39 32.37 2.06 9.19
C ASP A 39 33.31 1.32 8.23
N ASP A 40 33.59 0.05 8.50
CA ASP A 40 34.56 -0.77 7.75
C ASP A 40 33.99 -1.40 6.47
N THR A 41 32.67 -1.31 6.24
CA THR A 41 31.99 -1.79 5.03
C THR A 41 31.30 -0.66 4.27
N TRP A 42 31.63 -0.54 2.98
CA TRP A 42 30.95 0.40 2.09
C TRP A 42 29.60 -0.17 1.61
N GLU A 43 28.52 0.16 2.33
CA GLU A 43 27.14 -0.20 1.97
C GLU A 43 26.19 0.99 1.79
N ALA A 44 26.71 2.22 1.71
CA ALA A 44 25.88 3.43 1.70
C ALA A 44 24.76 3.41 0.63
N PRO A 45 25.00 2.99 -0.64
CA PRO A 45 23.95 2.90 -1.64
C PRO A 45 22.86 1.85 -1.30
N GLN A 46 23.27 0.67 -0.82
CA GLN A 46 22.35 -0.41 -0.46
C GLN A 46 21.49 -0.02 0.74
N ARG A 47 22.09 0.61 1.76
CA ARG A 47 21.36 1.15 2.91
C ARG A 47 20.35 2.21 2.49
N ALA A 48 20.77 3.17 1.66
CA ALA A 48 19.85 4.18 1.15
C ALA A 48 18.68 3.56 0.38
N ALA A 49 18.92 2.49 -0.38
CA ALA A 49 17.88 1.75 -1.08
C ALA A 49 16.91 1.04 -0.11
N ARG A 50 17.41 0.40 0.95
CA ARG A 50 16.58 -0.26 1.97
C ARG A 50 15.71 0.74 2.75
N LEU A 51 16.29 1.85 3.22
CA LEU A 51 15.56 2.93 3.88
C LEU A 51 14.50 3.55 2.93
N SER A 52 14.88 3.80 1.68
CA SER A 52 13.94 4.29 0.67
C SER A 52 12.80 3.31 0.41
N ALA A 53 13.06 2.00 0.44
CA ALA A 53 12.04 0.98 0.30
C ALA A 53 11.09 0.95 1.51
N ALA A 54 11.60 1.07 2.73
CA ALA A 54 10.81 1.17 3.95
C ALA A 54 9.86 2.38 3.90
N VAL A 55 10.38 3.57 3.56
CA VAL A 55 9.55 4.79 3.38
C VAL A 55 8.48 4.60 2.29
N LYS A 56 8.84 3.95 1.17
CA LYS A 56 7.87 3.66 0.09
C LYS A 56 6.76 2.72 0.57
N ARG A 57 7.07 1.70 1.38
CA ARG A 57 6.11 0.77 1.97
C ARG A 57 5.16 1.49 2.92
N TYR A 58 5.70 2.22 3.90
CA TYR A 58 4.90 3.00 4.85
C TYR A 58 3.94 3.95 4.15
N LYS A 59 4.45 4.79 3.25
CA LYS A 59 3.57 5.73 2.54
C LYS A 59 2.56 5.03 1.63
N THR A 60 2.82 3.79 1.18
CA THR A 60 1.83 3.01 0.40
C THR A 60 0.75 2.47 1.32
N TYR A 61 1.13 1.96 2.51
CA TYR A 61 0.18 1.52 3.53
C TYR A 61 -0.73 2.67 3.96
N GLU A 62 -0.18 3.81 4.36
CA GLU A 62 -0.95 4.99 4.81
C GLU A 62 -1.95 5.47 3.76
N MET A 63 -1.50 5.56 2.49
CA MET A 63 -2.36 5.95 1.37
C MET A 63 -3.55 5.00 1.19
N LEU A 64 -3.32 3.69 1.30
CA LEU A 64 -4.39 2.69 1.15
C LEU A 64 -5.29 2.63 2.38
N TYR A 65 -4.72 2.81 3.56
CA TYR A 65 -5.45 2.91 4.82
C TYR A 65 -6.41 4.12 4.81
N PHE A 66 -5.96 5.27 4.30
CA PHE A 66 -6.79 6.45 4.11
C PHE A 66 -8.07 6.17 3.30
N PHE A 67 -7.96 5.38 2.22
CA PHE A 67 -9.15 5.00 1.45
C PHE A 67 -10.16 4.21 2.27
N PHE A 68 -9.71 3.32 3.15
CA PHE A 68 -10.62 2.62 4.04
C PHE A 68 -11.24 3.52 5.11
N GLN A 69 -10.58 4.62 5.51
CA GLN A 69 -11.16 5.60 6.43
C GLN A 69 -12.30 6.39 5.77
N ILE A 70 -12.15 6.79 4.50
CA ILE A 70 -13.19 7.55 3.79
C ILE A 70 -14.25 6.66 3.12
N ALA A 71 -14.03 5.34 3.05
CA ALA A 71 -14.94 4.38 2.44
C ALA A 71 -16.32 4.36 3.05
N ASP A 72 -16.39 4.42 4.38
CA ASP A 72 -17.65 4.32 5.10
C ASP A 72 -18.48 5.61 4.97
N GLU A 73 -17.84 6.75 4.68
CA GLU A 73 -18.50 8.07 4.58
C GLU A 73 -18.89 8.45 3.14
N ALA A 74 -18.09 8.08 2.15
CA ALA A 74 -18.19 8.65 0.80
C ALA A 74 -18.89 7.74 -0.25
N GLY A 75 -19.18 6.48 0.08
CA GLY A 75 -19.86 5.55 -0.84
C GLY A 75 -19.11 5.32 -2.17
N LEU A 76 -17.77 5.39 -2.13
CA LEU A 76 -16.90 5.35 -3.31
C LEU A 76 -16.83 3.95 -3.94
N ASP A 77 -16.68 3.88 -5.27
CA ASP A 77 -16.39 2.64 -5.99
C ASP A 77 -14.92 2.25 -5.82
N TYR A 78 -14.64 1.20 -5.05
CA TYR A 78 -13.28 0.72 -4.79
C TYR A 78 -12.75 -0.22 -5.86
N THR A 79 -13.09 -0.02 -7.14
CA THR A 79 -12.45 -0.82 -8.20
C THR A 79 -10.96 -0.45 -8.33
N PRO A 80 -10.08 -1.39 -8.74
CA PRO A 80 -8.64 -1.11 -8.87
C PRO A 80 -8.31 0.12 -9.72
N LEU A 81 -9.12 0.40 -10.75
CA LEU A 81 -8.94 1.57 -11.61
C LEU A 81 -9.26 2.88 -10.89
N VAL A 82 -10.35 2.92 -10.13
CA VAL A 82 -10.75 4.11 -9.36
C VAL A 82 -9.74 4.38 -8.26
N VAL A 83 -9.35 3.35 -7.50
CA VAL A 83 -8.30 3.46 -6.46
C VAL A 83 -7.01 4.01 -7.06
N LYS A 84 -6.54 3.46 -8.18
CA LYS A 84 -5.33 3.97 -8.86
C LYS A 84 -5.43 5.45 -9.23
N ARG A 85 -6.58 5.89 -9.75
CA ARG A 85 -6.80 7.31 -10.10
C ARG A 85 -6.80 8.18 -8.85
N LEU A 86 -7.45 7.74 -7.77
CA LEU A 86 -7.46 8.45 -6.50
C LEU A 86 -6.05 8.57 -5.92
N CYS A 87 -5.23 7.50 -5.98
CA CYS A 87 -3.82 7.56 -5.59
C CYS A 87 -3.10 8.71 -6.31
N ALA A 88 -3.23 8.76 -7.63
CA ALA A 88 -2.55 9.75 -8.46
C ALA A 88 -3.02 11.18 -8.16
N HIS A 89 -4.33 11.38 -7.98
CA HIS A 89 -4.89 12.72 -7.80
C HIS A 89 -4.77 13.27 -6.37
N LEU A 90 -4.82 12.41 -5.35
CA LEU A 90 -4.76 12.85 -3.95
C LEU A 90 -3.34 12.90 -3.40
N PHE A 91 -2.46 12.04 -3.89
CA PHE A 91 -1.13 11.85 -3.30
C PHE A 91 0.01 12.07 -4.28
N ASP A 92 -0.28 12.44 -5.53
CA ASP A 92 0.69 12.53 -6.64
C ASP A 92 1.51 11.23 -6.82
N ARG A 93 0.86 10.08 -6.57
CA ARG A 93 1.51 8.77 -6.56
C ARG A 93 0.62 7.72 -7.19
N GLN A 94 1.19 6.89 -8.06
CA GLN A 94 0.40 5.86 -8.76
C GLN A 94 -0.03 4.68 -7.87
N GLY A 95 0.65 4.46 -6.74
CA GLY A 95 0.54 3.23 -5.95
C GLY A 95 1.08 2.00 -6.69
N SER A 96 1.21 0.87 -5.99
CA SER A 96 1.61 -0.39 -6.62
C SER A 96 0.39 -1.05 -7.27
N GLN A 97 0.43 -1.24 -8.58
CA GLN A 97 -0.63 -1.92 -9.33
C GLN A 97 -0.93 -3.31 -8.75
N ASN A 98 0.12 -4.05 -8.38
CA ASN A 98 -0.02 -5.40 -7.84
C ASN A 98 -0.76 -5.37 -6.49
N ILE A 99 -0.39 -4.45 -5.59
CA ILE A 99 -1.02 -4.31 -4.28
C ILE A 99 -2.49 -3.87 -4.44
N ILE A 100 -2.76 -2.90 -5.33
CA ILE A 100 -4.12 -2.41 -5.58
C ILE A 100 -5.01 -3.54 -6.13
N VAL A 101 -4.51 -4.31 -7.10
CA VAL A 101 -5.26 -5.45 -7.67
C VAL A 101 -5.44 -6.56 -6.64
N ASP A 102 -4.46 -6.82 -5.80
CA ASP A 102 -4.52 -7.85 -4.77
C ASP A 102 -5.59 -7.53 -3.70
N ILE A 103 -5.68 -6.27 -3.27
CA ILE A 103 -6.64 -5.83 -2.25
C ILE A 103 -8.05 -5.62 -2.83
N PHE A 104 -8.15 -4.93 -3.97
CA PHE A 104 -9.42 -4.44 -4.52
C PHE A 104 -9.90 -5.21 -5.76
N GLY A 105 -9.11 -6.16 -6.25
CA GLY A 105 -9.48 -7.00 -7.38
C GLY A 105 -10.56 -8.01 -7.02
N GLN A 106 -11.41 -8.32 -7.99
CA GLN A 106 -12.35 -9.44 -7.88
C GLN A 106 -11.67 -10.71 -8.41
N LYS A 107 -11.68 -11.80 -7.63
CA LYS A 107 -11.30 -13.14 -8.13
C LYS A 107 -12.18 -13.47 -9.34
N GLY A 108 -11.55 -13.70 -10.50
CA GLY A 108 -12.24 -14.09 -11.73
C GLY A 108 -12.42 -13.01 -12.81
N ARG A 109 -11.87 -11.79 -12.64
CA ARG A 109 -11.76 -10.85 -13.76
C ARG A 109 -10.74 -11.39 -14.77
N MET A 110 -11.26 -11.92 -15.88
CA MET A 110 -10.46 -12.31 -17.05
C MET A 110 -9.62 -11.11 -17.52
N HIS A 111 -8.32 -11.31 -17.66
CA HIS A 111 -7.46 -10.39 -18.40
C HIS A 111 -8.01 -10.31 -19.83
N ARG A 112 -8.61 -9.18 -20.18
CA ARG A 112 -8.92 -8.85 -21.58
C ARG A 112 -7.68 -8.19 -22.17
N SER A 113 -6.66 -9.00 -22.41
CA SER A 113 -5.58 -8.62 -23.32
C SER A 113 -6.03 -9.06 -24.71
N HIS A 114 -6.14 -8.11 -25.64
CA HIS A 114 -6.31 -8.37 -27.06
C HIS A 114 -4.95 -8.49 -27.73
#